data_AF-A0A3M0X1F2-F1
#
_entry.id   AF-A0A3M0X1F2-F1
#
_cell.length_a   1.000
_cell.length_b   1.000
_cell.length_c   1.000
_cell.angle_alpha   90.00
_cell.angle_beta   90.00
_cell.angle_gamma   90.00
#
_symmetry.space_group_name_H-M   'P 1'
#
loop_
_entity.id
_entity.type
_entity.pdbx_description
1 polymer ?
#
loop_
_entity_poly.entity_id
_entity_poly.type
_entity_poly.pdbx_seq_one_letter_code
_entity_poly.pdbx_strand_id
1 'polypeptide(L)'
;DVWDVIWGGEKPMDLSYFTAVLKSTYFPPYDPWFAGGYINYYYYGFVYVGAITKLLAIPPTIAYNLILPMLFSFTGLGAFSMAYNLTTANNSRHWKQAIIAGLIATALAVLLGNLAEIRVIMAAWYRAGSTLLEESVPLIGSAIRTLDGGIRILSGQPSPLYPGDWFWTATRAIQVPAGETQPITEFPFFTFLYGDLHAHMISMPLQLLALGWAVSLALGARVKDLRLKIKEAGFNQHSLIFDHQPSILTWLVGGIAVGVLRATNTWDWPTYLVIGGLGVAYFVYRQYGRFSLPMLGETAVRLITFIGLAIITFWPYAKNYGVGYTSFSLWPGAKTLMSDYLIIYGLFLLFILTHLAREFRAWTRTLRYETLREWQPLALPLLAALGLYVLILALLYLRGYWTAPIVLTLIVTAGLLGLRPGLPPARRVVLILIASALGLTL
;
A
#
# COMPACT_ATOMS: atom_id res chain seq x y z
N ASP A 1 11.68 17.38 -13.33
CA ASP A 1 10.86 18.27 -12.49
C ASP A 1 9.83 18.90 -13.41
N VAL A 2 8.54 18.69 -13.13
CA VAL A 2 7.40 19.21 -13.91
C VAL A 2 6.59 20.23 -13.11
N TRP A 3 7.19 20.80 -12.04
CA TRP A 3 6.57 21.89 -11.30
C TRP A 3 6.14 23.01 -12.25
N ASP A 4 4.87 23.39 -12.18
CA ASP A 4 4.24 24.29 -13.15
C ASP A 4 3.61 25.47 -12.41
N VAL A 5 3.77 26.68 -12.95
CA VAL A 5 3.26 27.92 -12.34
C VAL A 5 1.73 27.94 -12.28
N ILE A 6 1.06 27.26 -13.21
CA ILE A 6 -0.41 27.22 -13.34
C ILE A 6 -1.02 26.14 -12.45
N TRP A 7 -0.42 24.94 -12.40
CA TRP A 7 -0.91 23.86 -11.54
C TRP A 7 -0.42 23.97 -10.10
N GLY A 8 0.60 24.80 -9.89
CA GLY A 8 1.17 25.08 -8.58
C GLY A 8 2.01 23.92 -8.08
N GLY A 9 1.82 23.62 -6.79
CA GLY A 9 2.59 22.62 -6.05
C GLY A 9 2.90 23.11 -4.65
N GLU A 10 3.15 22.17 -3.77
CA GLU A 10 3.45 22.44 -2.38
C GLU A 10 4.95 22.61 -2.12
N LYS A 11 5.79 22.44 -3.14
CA LYS A 11 7.24 22.66 -3.08
C LYS A 11 7.70 23.92 -2.33
N PRO A 12 7.09 25.12 -2.47
CA PRO A 12 7.45 26.28 -1.65
C PRO A 12 7.18 26.07 -0.15
N MET A 13 6.07 25.42 0.20
CA MET A 13 5.73 25.07 1.58
C MET A 13 6.70 23.99 2.10
N ASP A 14 6.91 22.92 1.34
CA ASP A 14 7.80 21.82 1.71
C ASP A 14 9.25 22.29 1.91
N LEU A 15 9.78 23.10 1.00
CA LEU A 15 11.13 23.65 1.12
C LEU A 15 11.25 24.59 2.33
N SER A 16 10.19 25.35 2.64
CA SER A 16 10.15 26.22 3.81
C SER A 16 10.15 25.43 5.11
N TYR A 17 9.32 24.39 5.22
CA TYR A 17 9.28 23.49 6.37
C TYR A 17 10.59 22.71 6.53
N PHE A 18 11.13 22.17 5.44
CA PHE A 18 12.42 21.49 5.43
C PHE A 18 13.55 22.39 5.93
N THR A 19 13.60 23.63 5.45
CA THR A 19 14.58 24.63 5.89
C THR A 19 14.38 25.03 7.35
N ALA A 20 13.14 25.18 7.81
CA ALA A 20 12.83 25.49 9.20
C ALA A 20 13.29 24.37 10.14
N VAL A 21 13.06 23.11 9.78
CA VAL A 21 13.55 21.93 10.51
C VAL A 21 15.08 21.91 10.57
N LEU A 22 15.75 22.21 9.45
CA LEU A 22 17.22 22.28 9.42
C LEU A 22 17.78 23.40 10.30
N LYS A 23 17.12 24.55 10.37
CA LYS A 23 17.56 25.71 11.17
C LYS A 23 17.22 25.60 12.66
N SER A 24 16.22 24.80 13.00
CA SER A 24 15.75 24.65 14.38
C SER A 24 16.78 23.88 15.24
N THR A 25 17.01 24.38 16.45
CA THR A 25 17.89 23.76 17.47
C THR A 25 17.11 23.01 18.55
N TYR A 26 15.82 23.30 18.68
CA TYR A 26 14.86 22.60 19.53
C TYR A 26 13.61 22.25 18.72
N PHE A 27 12.82 21.29 19.21
CA PHE A 27 11.60 20.83 18.58
C PHE A 27 10.39 21.00 19.51
N PRO A 28 9.18 21.31 19.00
CA PRO A 28 8.81 21.45 17.58
C PRO A 28 9.50 22.63 16.87
N PRO A 29 9.75 22.54 15.54
CA PRO A 29 10.42 23.58 14.79
C PRO A 29 9.52 24.81 14.64
N TYR A 30 10.11 26.00 14.52
CA TYR A 30 9.33 27.23 14.28
C TYR A 30 8.55 27.14 12.95
N ASP A 31 7.38 27.77 12.90
CA ASP A 31 6.59 27.83 11.68
C ASP A 31 7.02 29.04 10.82
N PRO A 32 7.53 28.84 9.58
CA PRO A 32 7.91 29.95 8.71
C PRO A 32 6.71 30.80 8.23
N TRP A 33 5.48 30.29 8.34
CA TRP A 33 4.24 30.95 7.91
C TRP A 33 3.41 31.49 9.07
N PHE A 34 3.77 31.17 10.31
CA PHE A 34 3.04 31.62 11.51
C PHE A 34 4.00 32.18 12.57
N ALA A 35 4.15 33.50 12.57
CA ALA A 35 5.07 34.21 13.47
C ALA A 35 4.81 33.91 14.95
N GLY A 36 5.85 33.49 15.67
CA GLY A 36 5.77 33.09 17.08
C GLY A 36 5.20 31.70 17.33
N GLY A 37 4.74 31.01 16.28
CA GLY A 37 4.24 29.64 16.34
C GLY A 37 5.27 28.58 15.98
N TYR A 38 4.80 27.33 15.96
CA TYR A 38 5.58 26.15 15.58
C TYR A 38 4.80 25.31 14.56
N ILE A 39 5.52 24.50 13.79
CA ILE A 39 4.91 23.68 12.74
C ILE A 39 4.00 22.62 13.39
N ASN A 40 2.69 22.79 13.24
CA ASN A 40 1.68 21.81 13.62
C ASN A 40 1.35 20.87 12.45
N TYR A 41 2.37 20.16 11.99
CA TYR A 41 2.32 19.25 10.85
C TYR A 41 3.19 18.02 11.14
N TYR A 42 3.09 16.96 10.34
CA TYR A 42 3.93 15.76 10.45
C TYR A 42 5.36 15.99 9.96
N TYR A 43 6.05 16.93 10.63
CA TYR A 43 7.37 17.44 10.25
C TYR A 43 8.51 16.43 10.41
N TYR A 44 8.27 15.26 11.01
CA TYR A 44 9.34 14.30 11.27
C TYR A 44 9.89 13.69 9.97
N GLY A 45 9.09 13.68 8.89
CA GLY A 45 9.59 13.37 7.56
C GLY A 45 10.78 14.26 7.16
N PHE A 46 10.66 15.57 7.40
CA PHE A 46 11.74 16.53 7.17
C PHE A 46 12.92 16.34 8.12
N VAL A 47 12.69 15.87 9.36
CA VAL A 47 13.77 15.52 10.30
C VAL A 47 14.58 14.33 9.77
N TYR A 48 13.91 13.30 9.27
CA TYR A 48 14.53 12.11 8.70
C TYR A 48 15.48 12.47 7.54
N VAL A 49 14.98 13.17 6.52
CA VAL A 49 15.81 13.58 5.37
C VAL A 49 16.77 14.73 5.71
N GLY A 50 16.41 15.55 6.69
CA GLY A 50 17.22 16.66 7.20
C GLY A 50 18.44 16.21 8.00
N ALA A 51 18.35 15.10 8.73
CA ALA A 51 19.48 14.53 9.44
C ALA A 51 20.61 14.12 8.47
N ILE A 52 20.24 13.46 7.37
CA ILE A 52 21.18 13.09 6.29
C ILE A 52 21.76 14.35 5.64
N THR A 53 20.92 15.34 5.37
CA THR A 53 21.34 16.62 4.78
C THR A 53 22.35 17.36 5.67
N LYS A 54 22.10 17.45 6.99
CA LYS A 54 23.03 18.04 7.95
C LYS A 54 24.35 17.26 8.02
N LEU A 55 24.28 15.93 8.07
CA LEU A 55 25.46 15.07 8.14
C LEU A 55 26.38 15.29 6.93
N LEU A 56 25.81 15.47 5.75
CA LEU A 56 26.55 15.70 4.51
C LEU A 56 26.90 17.17 4.24
N ALA A 57 26.45 18.09 5.10
CA ALA A 57 26.65 19.54 4.96
C ALA A 57 26.22 20.11 3.59
N ILE A 58 25.10 19.62 3.04
CA ILE A 58 24.60 20.03 1.72
C ILE A 58 23.61 21.20 1.89
N PRO A 59 23.67 22.25 1.04
CA PRO A 59 22.65 23.31 1.03
C PRO A 59 21.22 22.75 0.85
N PRO A 60 20.20 23.27 1.57
CA PRO A 60 18.85 22.70 1.55
C PRO A 60 18.24 22.57 0.15
N THR A 61 18.47 23.55 -0.73
CA THR A 61 17.95 23.55 -2.11
C THR A 61 18.56 22.43 -2.97
N ILE A 62 19.83 22.12 -2.78
CA ILE A 62 20.51 21.01 -3.45
C ILE A 62 20.04 19.68 -2.84
N ALA A 63 20.01 19.60 -1.51
CA ALA A 63 19.58 18.41 -0.79
C ALA A 63 18.15 18.01 -1.16
N TYR A 64 17.22 18.96 -1.26
CA TYR A 64 15.83 18.72 -1.68
C TYR A 64 15.79 17.93 -3.00
N ASN A 65 16.54 18.36 -4.01
CA ASN A 65 16.60 17.70 -5.31
C ASN A 65 17.25 16.30 -5.25
N LEU A 66 18.18 16.06 -4.33
CA LEU A 66 18.81 14.75 -4.12
C LEU A 66 17.95 13.78 -3.28
N ILE A 67 17.12 14.32 -2.39
CA ILE A 67 16.21 13.55 -1.54
C ILE A 67 15.14 12.87 -2.41
N LEU A 68 14.63 13.52 -3.45
CA LEU A 68 13.60 12.95 -4.32
C LEU A 68 14.02 11.58 -4.93
N PRO A 69 15.15 11.46 -5.65
CA PRO A 69 15.61 10.18 -6.19
C PRO A 69 16.09 9.19 -5.11
N MET A 70 16.54 9.68 -3.94
CA MET A 70 16.85 8.83 -2.79
C MET A 70 15.60 8.11 -2.29
N LEU A 71 14.50 8.84 -2.06
CA LEU A 71 13.24 8.26 -1.60
C LEU A 71 12.62 7.34 -2.65
N PHE A 72 12.73 7.70 -3.94
CA PHE A 72 12.34 6.83 -5.05
C PHE A 72 13.10 5.49 -4.99
N SER A 73 14.42 5.55 -4.82
CA SER A 73 15.29 4.38 -4.79
C SER A 73 15.06 3.53 -3.53
N PHE A 74 14.88 4.13 -2.36
CA PHE A 74 14.59 3.40 -1.13
C PHE A 74 13.23 2.71 -1.18
N THR A 75 12.22 3.35 -1.77
CA THR A 75 10.91 2.75 -1.99
C THR A 75 11.01 1.55 -2.93
N GLY A 76 11.71 1.70 -4.06
CA GLY A 76 11.95 0.60 -4.98
C GLY A 76 12.72 -0.57 -4.33
N LEU A 77 13.76 -0.26 -3.56
CA LEU A 77 14.58 -1.26 -2.85
C LEU A 77 13.76 -2.04 -1.81
N GLY A 78 12.89 -1.36 -1.05
CA GLY A 78 12.01 -2.00 -0.08
C GLY A 78 11.04 -2.97 -0.75
N ALA A 79 10.39 -2.54 -1.84
CA ALA A 79 9.48 -3.37 -2.62
C ALA A 79 10.19 -4.58 -3.24
N PHE A 80 11.37 -4.36 -3.84
CA PHE A 80 12.22 -5.42 -4.38
C PHE A 80 12.55 -6.47 -3.32
N SER A 81 13.07 -6.01 -2.17
CA SER A 81 13.51 -6.87 -1.07
C SER A 81 12.37 -7.73 -0.56
N MET A 82 11.18 -7.15 -0.36
CA MET A 82 10.02 -7.91 0.09
C MET A 82 9.61 -9.01 -0.89
N ALA A 83 9.44 -8.67 -2.17
CA ALA A 83 9.02 -9.64 -3.18
C ALA A 83 10.07 -10.73 -3.42
N TYR A 84 11.35 -10.38 -3.36
CA TYR A 84 12.45 -11.33 -3.44
C TYR A 84 12.41 -12.33 -2.27
N ASN A 85 12.30 -11.83 -1.03
CA ASN A 85 12.28 -12.67 0.17
C ASN A 85 11.04 -13.56 0.24
N LEU A 86 9.85 -13.05 -0.11
CA LEU A 86 8.63 -13.85 -0.18
C LEU A 86 8.73 -14.99 -1.21
N THR A 87 9.43 -14.74 -2.33
CA THR A 87 9.59 -15.74 -3.40
C THR A 87 10.60 -16.83 -3.02
N THR A 88 11.69 -16.47 -2.34
CA THR A 88 12.75 -17.40 -1.93
C THR A 88 12.47 -18.10 -0.59
N ALA A 89 11.50 -17.63 0.18
CA ALA A 89 11.18 -18.13 1.53
C ALA A 89 11.02 -19.66 1.63
N ASN A 90 10.47 -20.30 0.59
CA ASN A 90 10.28 -21.77 0.59
C ASN A 90 11.39 -22.53 -0.14
N ASN A 91 12.11 -21.89 -1.07
CA ASN A 91 13.15 -22.52 -1.87
C ASN A 91 14.12 -21.46 -2.40
N SER A 92 15.33 -21.42 -1.83
CA SER A 92 16.40 -20.50 -2.23
C SER A 92 16.89 -20.70 -3.66
N ARG A 93 16.60 -21.85 -4.30
CA ARG A 93 16.94 -22.11 -5.71
C ARG A 93 16.13 -21.27 -6.70
N HIS A 94 15.05 -20.62 -6.27
CA HIS A 94 14.21 -19.76 -7.12
C HIS A 94 14.71 -18.30 -7.23
N TRP A 95 16.02 -18.06 -7.02
CA TRP A 95 16.58 -16.71 -7.02
C TRP A 95 16.33 -15.93 -8.33
N LYS A 96 16.32 -16.62 -9.48
CA LYS A 96 15.99 -15.98 -10.78
C LYS A 96 14.56 -15.46 -10.81
N GLN A 97 13.59 -16.29 -10.39
CA GLN A 97 12.19 -15.88 -10.27
C GLN A 97 12.00 -14.79 -9.23
N ALA A 98 12.78 -14.83 -8.15
CA ALA A 98 12.74 -13.83 -7.09
C ALA A 98 13.27 -12.46 -7.56
N ILE A 99 14.30 -12.42 -8.41
CA ILE A 99 14.74 -11.18 -9.07
C ILE A 99 13.62 -10.62 -9.94
N ILE A 100 12.99 -11.46 -10.77
CA ILE A 100 11.89 -11.02 -11.63
C ILE A 100 10.72 -10.49 -10.78
N ALA A 101 10.34 -11.20 -9.72
CA ALA A 101 9.30 -10.75 -8.79
C ALA A 101 9.67 -9.42 -8.12
N GLY A 102 10.93 -9.26 -7.70
CA GLY A 102 11.45 -8.02 -7.14
C GLY A 102 11.38 -6.85 -8.12
N LEU A 103 11.77 -7.05 -9.38
CA LEU A 103 11.71 -6.04 -10.43
C LEU A 103 10.26 -5.65 -10.76
N ILE A 104 9.35 -6.62 -10.84
CA ILE A 104 7.92 -6.37 -11.04
C ILE A 104 7.34 -5.58 -9.87
N ALA A 105 7.64 -5.97 -8.63
CA ALA A 105 7.18 -5.26 -7.44
C ALA A 105 7.72 -3.82 -7.38
N THR A 106 8.98 -3.63 -7.76
CA THR A 106 9.60 -2.30 -7.89
C THR A 106 8.86 -1.46 -8.91
N ALA A 107 8.65 -1.98 -10.12
CA ALA A 107 7.95 -1.26 -11.17
C ALA A 107 6.53 -0.88 -10.74
N LEU A 108 5.79 -1.80 -10.10
CA LEU A 108 4.44 -1.51 -9.58
C LEU A 108 4.43 -0.49 -8.43
N ALA A 109 5.50 -0.45 -7.62
CA ALA A 109 5.57 0.41 -6.44
C ALA A 109 6.04 1.84 -6.74
N VAL A 110 6.82 2.07 -7.80
CA VAL A 110 7.38 3.41 -8.09
C VAL A 110 7.23 3.90 -9.53
N LEU A 111 6.97 3.04 -10.52
CA LEU A 111 6.90 3.41 -11.94
C LEU A 111 5.49 3.39 -12.51
N LEU A 112 4.72 2.33 -12.22
CA LEU A 112 3.41 2.12 -12.83
C LEU A 112 2.33 2.87 -12.04
N GLY A 113 1.41 3.48 -12.77
CA GLY A 113 0.33 4.27 -12.21
C GLY A 113 -1.06 3.69 -12.46
N ASN A 114 -2.06 4.52 -12.21
CA ASN A 114 -3.44 4.19 -12.54
C ASN A 114 -3.67 4.17 -14.07
N LEU A 115 -4.84 3.70 -14.51
CA LEU A 115 -5.22 3.67 -15.92
C LEU A 115 -5.78 5.01 -16.43
N ALA A 116 -5.73 6.09 -15.64
CA ALA A 116 -6.30 7.37 -16.02
C ALA A 116 -5.51 8.04 -17.15
N GLU A 117 -4.20 7.78 -17.25
CA GLU A 117 -3.36 8.25 -18.35
C GLU A 117 -3.92 7.79 -19.72
N ILE A 118 -4.43 6.56 -19.79
CA ILE A 118 -5.08 6.03 -21.00
C ILE A 118 -6.31 6.87 -21.35
N ARG A 119 -7.10 7.30 -20.35
CA ARG A 119 -8.24 8.20 -20.58
C ARG A 119 -7.80 9.57 -21.10
N VAL A 120 -6.71 10.12 -20.58
CA VAL A 120 -6.17 11.42 -21.03
C VAL A 120 -5.73 11.35 -22.49
N ILE A 121 -4.98 10.31 -22.86
CA ILE A 121 -4.54 10.07 -24.24
C ILE A 121 -5.74 9.86 -25.17
N MET A 122 -6.67 8.99 -24.80
CA MET A 122 -7.87 8.71 -25.60
C MET A 122 -8.76 9.95 -25.77
N ALA A 123 -8.88 10.78 -24.74
CA ALA A 123 -9.62 12.05 -24.83
C ALA A 123 -8.91 13.07 -25.74
N ALA A 124 -7.57 13.09 -25.76
CA ALA A 124 -6.81 13.91 -26.70
C ALA A 124 -7.03 13.47 -28.14
N TRP A 125 -6.96 12.16 -28.39
CA TRP A 125 -7.22 11.57 -29.70
C TRP A 125 -8.65 11.86 -30.16
N TYR A 126 -9.65 11.64 -29.32
CA TYR A 126 -11.05 11.96 -29.65
C TYR A 126 -11.25 13.44 -30.01
N ARG A 127 -10.63 14.37 -29.27
CA ARG A 127 -10.71 15.82 -29.55
C ARG A 127 -10.04 16.23 -30.86
N ALA A 128 -8.96 15.56 -31.26
CA ALA A 128 -8.26 15.81 -32.53
C ALA A 128 -8.97 15.20 -33.75
N GLY A 129 -9.83 14.20 -33.52
CA GLY A 129 -10.56 13.51 -34.57
C GLY A 129 -11.69 14.35 -35.19
N SER A 130 -11.98 14.07 -36.46
CA SER A 130 -13.07 14.71 -37.20
C SER A 130 -14.45 14.39 -36.62
N THR A 131 -15.23 15.42 -36.31
CA THR A 131 -16.62 15.28 -35.83
C THR A 131 -17.52 14.59 -36.86
N LEU A 132 -17.24 14.77 -38.16
CA LEU A 132 -17.99 14.17 -39.26
C LEU A 132 -17.98 12.63 -39.21
N LEU A 133 -16.89 12.03 -38.70
CA LEU A 133 -16.76 10.56 -38.61
C LEU A 133 -17.68 9.96 -37.54
N GLU A 134 -18.01 10.75 -36.51
CA GLU A 134 -18.91 10.32 -35.45
C GLU A 134 -20.38 10.31 -35.92
N GLU A 135 -20.75 11.31 -36.71
CA GLU A 135 -22.09 11.43 -37.30
C GLU A 135 -22.32 10.41 -38.44
N SER A 136 -21.26 10.01 -39.14
CA SER A 136 -21.34 9.17 -40.33
C SER A 136 -21.52 7.67 -40.05
N VAL A 137 -21.09 7.17 -38.88
CA VAL A 137 -21.14 5.75 -38.56
C VAL A 137 -21.78 5.52 -37.18
N PRO A 138 -23.07 5.15 -37.13
CA PRO A 138 -23.75 4.83 -35.88
C PRO A 138 -23.01 3.74 -35.10
N LEU A 139 -23.05 3.80 -33.76
CA LEU A 139 -22.44 2.85 -32.80
C LEU A 139 -20.92 2.85 -32.70
N ILE A 140 -20.18 2.99 -33.80
CA ILE A 140 -18.70 2.96 -33.80
C ILE A 140 -18.05 4.30 -34.16
N GLY A 141 -18.85 5.33 -34.46
CA GLY A 141 -18.40 6.66 -34.86
C GLY A 141 -17.42 7.28 -33.86
N SER A 142 -17.67 7.19 -32.56
CA SER A 142 -16.75 7.72 -31.53
C SER A 142 -15.41 6.97 -31.49
N ALA A 143 -15.41 5.66 -31.76
CA ALA A 143 -14.18 4.87 -31.84
C ALA A 143 -13.39 5.22 -33.11
N ILE A 144 -14.07 5.35 -34.26
CA ILE A 144 -13.46 5.77 -35.53
C ILE A 144 -12.87 7.18 -35.40
N ARG A 145 -13.62 8.12 -34.82
CA ARG A 145 -13.15 9.48 -34.53
C ARG A 145 -11.90 9.49 -33.66
N THR A 146 -11.88 8.66 -32.62
CA THR A 146 -10.70 8.54 -31.75
C THR A 146 -9.48 8.01 -32.51
N LEU A 147 -9.66 6.98 -33.36
CA LEU A 147 -8.58 6.46 -34.19
C LEU A 147 -8.08 7.49 -35.22
N ASP A 148 -8.97 8.21 -35.89
CA ASP A 148 -8.62 9.31 -36.81
C ASP A 148 -7.78 10.38 -36.12
N GLY A 149 -8.21 10.85 -34.95
CA GLY A 149 -7.44 11.85 -34.20
C GLY A 149 -6.09 11.33 -33.70
N GLY A 150 -6.01 10.04 -33.33
CA GLY A 150 -4.73 9.39 -33.01
C GLY A 150 -3.78 9.38 -34.21
N ILE A 151 -4.27 9.01 -35.40
CA ILE A 151 -3.50 9.04 -36.65
C ILE A 151 -3.02 10.46 -36.96
N ARG A 152 -3.88 11.46 -36.80
CA ARG A 152 -3.54 12.88 -37.02
C ARG A 152 -2.44 13.40 -36.10
N ILE A 153 -2.53 13.09 -34.81
CA ILE A 153 -1.50 13.47 -33.85
C ILE A 153 -0.17 12.78 -34.20
N LEU A 154 -0.21 11.48 -34.48
CA LEU A 154 0.98 10.71 -34.88
C LEU A 154 1.56 11.15 -36.23
N SER A 155 0.75 11.73 -37.13
CA SER A 155 1.21 12.30 -38.40
C SER A 155 1.76 13.73 -38.28
N GLY A 156 1.86 14.26 -37.06
CA GLY A 156 2.51 15.55 -36.76
C GLY A 156 1.55 16.69 -36.45
N GLN A 157 0.24 16.45 -36.34
CA GLN A 157 -0.65 17.47 -35.78
C GLN A 157 -0.34 17.68 -34.29
N PRO A 158 -0.28 18.95 -33.82
CA PRO A 158 -0.10 19.22 -32.41
C PRO A 158 -1.22 18.58 -31.57
N SER A 159 -0.83 18.00 -30.43
CA SER A 159 -1.80 17.47 -29.47
C SER A 159 -2.69 18.60 -28.94
N PRO A 160 -4.02 18.38 -28.77
CA PRO A 160 -4.91 19.35 -28.14
C PRO A 160 -4.74 19.40 -26.61
N LEU A 161 -3.81 18.63 -26.03
CA LEU A 161 -3.49 18.68 -24.61
C LEU A 161 -2.58 19.88 -24.31
N TYR A 162 -2.92 20.61 -23.25
CA TYR A 162 -1.99 21.58 -22.67
C TYR A 162 -0.75 20.84 -22.11
N PRO A 163 0.47 21.40 -22.19
CA PRO A 163 1.69 20.72 -21.74
C PRO A 163 1.71 20.25 -20.28
N GLY A 164 0.89 20.83 -19.40
CA GLY A 164 0.74 20.35 -18.01
C GLY A 164 -0.38 19.31 -17.81
N ASP A 165 -1.33 19.20 -18.75
CA ASP A 165 -2.54 18.39 -18.55
C ASP A 165 -2.28 16.89 -18.65
N TRP A 166 -1.26 16.48 -19.41
CA TRP A 166 -1.02 15.06 -19.71
C TRP A 166 -0.88 14.25 -18.43
N PHE A 167 -0.11 14.74 -17.46
CA PHE A 167 0.11 14.05 -16.19
C PHE A 167 -0.83 14.52 -15.07
N TRP A 168 -1.19 15.81 -15.02
CA TRP A 168 -2.03 16.37 -13.95
C TRP A 168 -3.44 15.79 -13.97
N THR A 169 -4.07 15.72 -15.15
CA THR A 169 -5.45 15.24 -15.32
C THR A 169 -5.61 13.77 -14.88
N ALA A 170 -4.56 12.96 -15.05
CA ALA A 170 -4.56 11.55 -14.64
C ALA A 170 -4.64 11.36 -13.11
N THR A 171 -4.38 12.41 -12.31
CA THR A 171 -4.54 12.39 -10.85
C THR A 171 -5.94 12.75 -10.36
N ARG A 172 -6.91 12.88 -11.28
CA ARG A 172 -8.32 13.19 -10.97
C ARG A 172 -9.23 12.07 -11.48
N ALA A 173 -8.91 10.84 -11.09
CA ALA A 173 -9.58 9.65 -11.61
C ALA A 173 -11.04 9.53 -11.11
N ILE A 174 -11.31 9.91 -9.86
CA ILE A 174 -12.65 9.87 -9.26
C ILE A 174 -13.45 11.07 -9.73
N GLN A 175 -14.63 10.80 -10.28
CA GLN A 175 -15.58 11.84 -10.69
C GLN A 175 -16.55 12.10 -9.54
N VAL A 176 -16.79 13.38 -9.24
CA VAL A 176 -17.75 13.81 -8.21
C VAL A 176 -18.75 14.80 -8.82
N PRO A 177 -19.97 14.90 -8.28
CA PRO A 177 -20.95 15.88 -8.72
C PRO A 177 -20.45 17.32 -8.60
N ALA A 178 -21.02 18.22 -9.40
CA ALA A 178 -20.73 19.65 -9.30
C ALA A 178 -21.04 20.17 -7.88
N GLY A 179 -20.09 20.87 -7.27
CA GLY A 179 -20.18 21.37 -5.91
C GLY A 179 -19.45 20.53 -4.86
N GLU A 180 -19.04 19.29 -5.19
CA GLU A 180 -18.12 18.51 -4.36
C GLU A 180 -16.66 18.74 -4.77
N THR A 181 -15.75 18.74 -3.79
CA THR A 181 -14.31 18.85 -4.09
C THR A 181 -13.80 17.54 -4.66
N GLN A 182 -13.27 17.58 -5.88
CA GLN A 182 -12.73 16.39 -6.53
C GLN A 182 -11.48 15.87 -5.79
N PRO A 183 -11.45 14.59 -5.39
CA PRO A 183 -10.31 14.05 -4.67
C PRO A 183 -9.10 13.84 -5.60
N ILE A 184 -7.92 13.96 -5.01
CA ILE A 184 -6.63 13.70 -5.66
C ILE A 184 -6.34 12.21 -5.58
N THR A 185 -6.13 11.57 -6.73
CA THR A 185 -5.73 10.17 -6.85
C THR A 185 -4.32 10.07 -7.42
N GLU A 186 -3.33 10.40 -6.59
CA GLU A 186 -1.94 10.24 -7.00
C GLU A 186 -1.60 8.76 -7.21
N PHE A 187 -0.64 8.54 -8.11
CA PHE A 187 -0.05 7.24 -8.35
C PHE A 187 1.47 7.36 -8.19
N PRO A 188 2.19 6.26 -7.89
CA PRO A 188 3.55 6.37 -7.36
C PRO A 188 4.49 7.22 -8.22
N PHE A 189 4.49 7.01 -9.53
CA PHE A 189 5.36 7.78 -10.41
C PHE A 189 5.00 9.26 -10.48
N PHE A 190 3.71 9.62 -10.38
CA PHE A 190 3.28 11.02 -10.31
C PHE A 190 3.92 11.72 -9.12
N THR A 191 3.83 11.13 -7.91
CA THR A 191 4.37 11.70 -6.68
C THR A 191 5.85 12.09 -6.84
N PHE A 192 6.66 11.19 -7.40
CA PHE A 192 8.10 11.46 -7.60
C PHE A 192 8.39 12.39 -8.78
N LEU A 193 7.57 12.35 -9.83
CA LEU A 193 7.72 13.22 -11.01
C LEU A 193 7.37 14.67 -10.67
N TYR A 194 6.27 14.86 -9.93
CA TYR A 194 5.79 16.15 -9.45
C TYR A 194 6.79 16.79 -8.49
N GLY A 195 7.38 15.97 -7.60
CA GLY A 195 8.54 16.37 -6.81
C GLY A 195 8.22 17.30 -5.64
N ASP A 196 6.99 17.24 -5.15
CA ASP A 196 6.63 17.78 -3.84
C ASP A 196 7.16 16.82 -2.78
N LEU A 197 7.95 17.35 -1.83
CA LEU A 197 8.56 16.55 -0.76
C LEU A 197 7.53 16.35 0.36
N HIS A 198 6.37 15.90 -0.06
CA HIS A 198 5.20 15.79 0.78
C HIS A 198 5.32 14.55 1.68
N ALA A 199 4.59 14.55 2.79
CA ALA A 199 4.72 13.51 3.80
C ALA A 199 4.51 12.08 3.31
N HIS A 200 3.50 11.85 2.46
CA HIS A 200 3.24 10.51 1.97
C HIS A 200 4.40 9.98 1.11
N MET A 201 5.10 10.87 0.40
CA MET A 201 6.31 10.50 -0.36
C MET A 201 7.45 10.10 0.58
N ILE A 202 7.68 10.88 1.65
CA ILE A 202 8.73 10.58 2.64
C ILE A 202 8.39 9.30 3.42
N SER A 203 7.10 9.02 3.66
CA SER A 203 6.67 7.83 4.39
C SER A 203 6.79 6.55 3.57
N MET A 204 6.70 6.57 2.24
CA MET A 204 6.77 5.35 1.39
C MET A 204 7.91 4.37 1.74
N PRO A 205 9.19 4.79 1.88
CA PRO A 205 10.25 3.86 2.28
C PRO A 205 10.12 3.39 3.74
N LEU A 206 9.59 4.23 4.64
CA LEU A 206 9.36 3.87 6.05
C LEU A 206 8.21 2.86 6.21
N GLN A 207 7.18 3.01 5.38
CA GLN A 207 6.07 2.07 5.24
C GLN A 207 6.59 0.68 4.82
N LEU A 208 7.49 0.62 3.82
CA LEU A 208 8.11 -0.64 3.39
C LEU A 208 9.04 -1.23 4.45
N LEU A 209 9.69 -0.41 5.27
CA LEU A 209 10.46 -0.89 6.43
C LEU A 209 9.53 -1.52 7.48
N ALA A 210 8.43 -0.86 7.83
CA ALA A 210 7.43 -1.40 8.76
C ALA A 210 6.81 -2.71 8.24
N LEU A 211 6.50 -2.76 6.95
CA LEU A 211 5.97 -3.94 6.28
C LEU A 211 7.01 -5.07 6.23
N GLY A 212 8.25 -4.76 5.88
CA GLY A 212 9.37 -5.70 5.90
C GLY A 212 9.61 -6.30 7.28
N TRP A 213 9.49 -5.51 8.34
CA TRP A 213 9.53 -6.00 9.71
C TRP A 213 8.40 -7.00 10.00
N ALA A 214 7.15 -6.66 9.69
CA ALA A 214 6.00 -7.54 9.91
C ALA A 214 6.12 -8.86 9.13
N VAL A 215 6.56 -8.77 7.87
CA VAL A 215 6.83 -9.94 7.01
C VAL A 215 7.98 -10.77 7.58
N SER A 216 9.05 -10.15 8.10
CA SER A 216 10.17 -10.87 8.70
C SER A 216 9.75 -11.70 9.91
N LEU A 217 8.88 -11.15 10.78
CA LEU A 217 8.29 -11.89 11.89
C LEU A 217 7.45 -13.07 11.39
N ALA A 218 6.60 -12.83 10.38
CA ALA A 218 5.73 -13.86 9.86
C ALA A 218 6.50 -15.02 9.18
N LEU A 219 7.57 -14.73 8.47
CA LEU A 219 8.43 -15.73 7.83
C LEU A 219 9.35 -16.45 8.82
N GLY A 220 9.82 -15.77 9.86
CA GLY A 220 10.62 -16.36 10.94
C GLY A 220 9.81 -17.25 11.89
N ALA A 221 8.48 -17.31 11.75
CA ALA A 221 7.59 -18.03 12.64
C ALA A 221 7.65 -19.57 12.42
N ARG A 222 8.45 -20.26 13.25
CA ARG A 222 8.53 -21.73 13.31
C ARG A 222 7.73 -22.29 14.50
N VAL A 223 7.26 -23.53 14.36
CA VAL A 223 6.57 -24.29 15.42
C VAL A 223 7.58 -24.57 16.55
N LYS A 224 7.20 -24.35 17.81
CA LYS A 224 7.98 -24.85 18.97
C LYS A 224 7.88 -26.38 19.01
N ASP A 225 8.62 -27.08 18.15
CA ASP A 225 8.83 -28.51 18.36
C ASP A 225 9.89 -28.69 19.45
N LEU A 226 9.41 -28.84 20.70
CA LEU A 226 10.25 -29.22 21.84
C LEU A 226 10.89 -30.63 21.67
N ARG A 227 10.52 -31.38 20.61
CA ARG A 227 10.94 -32.78 20.40
C ARG A 227 12.12 -32.97 19.43
N LEU A 228 12.54 -31.96 18.68
CA LEU A 228 13.59 -32.10 17.65
C LEU A 228 14.93 -31.45 18.02
N LYS A 229 15.18 -31.12 19.29
CA LYS A 229 16.47 -30.56 19.73
C LYS A 229 17.61 -31.59 19.90
N ILE A 230 17.43 -32.87 19.55
CA ILE A 230 18.44 -33.92 19.87
C ILE A 230 19.09 -34.61 18.65
N LYS A 231 18.66 -34.46 17.38
CA LYS A 231 19.18 -35.38 16.34
C LYS A 231 19.75 -34.87 15.03
N GLU A 232 19.82 -33.57 14.76
CA GLU A 232 20.45 -33.10 13.51
C GLU A 232 21.43 -31.94 13.76
N ALA A 233 22.45 -32.19 14.57
CA ALA A 233 23.73 -31.50 14.43
C ALA A 233 24.55 -32.21 13.34
N GLY A 234 24.07 -32.12 12.09
CA GLY A 234 24.71 -32.64 10.89
C GLY A 234 24.95 -31.50 9.91
N PHE A 235 26.21 -31.29 9.56
CA PHE A 235 26.70 -30.24 8.67
C PHE A 235 25.97 -30.16 7.31
N ASN A 236 25.89 -28.92 6.80
CA ASN A 236 25.59 -28.50 5.43
C ASN A 236 24.12 -28.22 5.06
N GLN A 237 23.70 -26.95 5.22
CA GLN A 237 23.25 -26.09 4.12
C GLN A 237 23.00 -24.66 4.63
N HIS A 238 23.58 -23.68 3.94
CA HIS A 238 23.34 -22.24 4.14
C HIS A 238 21.87 -21.87 3.85
N SER A 239 20.99 -22.13 4.81
CA SER A 239 19.69 -21.46 4.88
C SER A 239 19.80 -20.37 5.94
N LEU A 240 19.92 -19.11 5.49
CA LEU A 240 19.97 -17.89 6.30
C LEU A 240 18.62 -17.60 6.98
N ILE A 241 18.02 -18.58 7.64
CA ILE A 241 16.79 -18.40 8.40
C ILE A 241 17.12 -18.72 9.86
N PHE A 242 17.58 -17.67 10.55
CA PHE A 242 17.97 -17.67 11.96
C PHE A 242 16.90 -18.33 12.85
N ASP A 243 17.33 -19.30 13.65
CA ASP A 243 16.51 -20.14 14.54
C ASP A 243 16.18 -19.46 15.89
N HIS A 244 16.00 -18.14 15.89
CA HIS A 244 15.99 -17.35 17.13
C HIS A 244 14.67 -16.61 17.34
N GLN A 245 14.17 -16.67 18.57
CA GLN A 245 13.15 -15.73 19.05
C GLN A 245 13.56 -14.30 18.67
N PRO A 246 12.62 -13.43 18.24
CA PRO A 246 12.90 -12.04 17.93
C PRO A 246 13.67 -11.41 19.07
N SER A 247 14.81 -10.82 18.73
CA SER A 247 15.64 -10.14 19.73
C SER A 247 14.95 -8.86 20.19
N ILE A 248 15.44 -8.28 21.29
CA ILE A 248 15.00 -6.94 21.73
C ILE A 248 15.16 -5.92 20.59
N LEU A 249 16.23 -6.04 19.80
CA LEU A 249 16.47 -5.20 18.63
C LEU A 249 15.36 -5.34 17.59
N THR A 250 14.85 -6.56 17.34
CA THR A 250 13.72 -6.77 16.41
C THR A 250 12.47 -6.00 16.87
N TRP A 251 12.17 -6.01 18.17
CA TRP A 251 11.03 -5.27 18.72
C TRP A 251 11.24 -3.76 18.68
N LEU A 252 12.45 -3.29 18.99
CA LEU A 252 12.80 -1.87 18.89
C LEU A 252 12.70 -1.37 17.44
N VAL A 253 13.21 -2.12 16.47
CA VAL A 253 13.10 -1.79 15.04
C VAL A 253 11.64 -1.71 14.62
N GLY A 254 10.80 -2.67 15.02
CA GLY A 254 9.37 -2.65 14.74
C GLY A 254 8.65 -1.44 15.35
N GLY A 255 8.94 -1.17 16.63
CA GLY A 255 8.40 -0.01 17.35
C GLY A 255 8.80 1.31 16.69
N ILE A 256 10.06 1.49 16.31
CA ILE A 256 10.53 2.70 15.63
C ILE A 256 9.95 2.80 14.22
N ALA A 257 10.01 1.72 13.43
CA ALA A 257 9.56 1.71 12.04
C ALA A 257 8.05 1.99 11.90
N VAL A 258 7.24 1.51 12.83
CA VAL A 258 5.80 1.82 12.85
C VAL A 258 5.56 3.16 13.54
N GLY A 259 6.20 3.43 14.68
CA GLY A 259 6.04 4.68 15.42
C GLY A 259 6.35 5.94 14.60
N VAL A 260 7.38 5.90 13.76
CA VAL A 260 7.80 7.04 12.93
C VAL A 260 6.70 7.47 11.96
N LEU A 261 5.87 6.54 11.49
CA LEU A 261 4.77 6.85 10.58
C LEU A 261 3.78 7.82 11.23
N ARG A 262 3.58 7.77 12.55
CA ARG A 262 2.71 8.73 13.25
C ARG A 262 3.17 10.18 13.04
N ALA A 263 4.48 10.38 13.00
CA ALA A 263 5.13 11.69 12.93
C ALA A 263 5.56 12.11 11.52
N THR A 264 5.55 11.19 10.56
CA THR A 264 5.86 11.45 9.14
C THR A 264 4.61 11.51 8.27
N ASN A 265 3.63 10.64 8.49
CA ASN A 265 2.33 10.66 7.81
C ASN A 265 1.28 9.96 8.70
N THR A 266 0.58 10.74 9.52
CA THR A 266 -0.16 10.24 10.68
C THR A 266 -1.19 9.15 10.38
N TRP A 267 -1.83 9.18 9.20
CA TRP A 267 -2.87 8.21 8.84
C TRP A 267 -2.33 6.87 8.36
N ASP A 268 -1.02 6.76 8.09
CA ASP A 268 -0.39 5.47 7.86
C ASP A 268 -0.26 4.68 9.18
N TRP A 269 -0.10 5.37 10.31
CA TRP A 269 0.21 4.73 11.59
C TRP A 269 -0.82 3.66 12.03
N PRO A 270 -2.14 3.90 12.00
CA PRO A 270 -3.12 2.87 12.33
C PRO A 270 -3.03 1.64 11.43
N THR A 271 -2.83 1.84 10.12
CA THR A 271 -2.71 0.77 9.13
C THR A 271 -1.53 -0.15 9.45
N TYR A 272 -0.35 0.44 9.68
CA TYR A 272 0.86 -0.35 9.96
C TYR A 272 0.90 -0.91 11.39
N LEU A 273 0.18 -0.31 12.35
CA LEU A 273 -0.09 -0.92 13.65
C LEU A 273 -0.91 -2.21 13.51
N VAL A 274 -1.97 -2.19 12.70
CA VAL A 274 -2.81 -3.38 12.46
C VAL A 274 -2.02 -4.45 11.72
N ILE A 275 -1.34 -4.11 10.62
CA ILE A 275 -0.52 -5.07 9.87
C ILE A 275 0.61 -5.65 10.74
N GLY A 276 1.29 -4.80 11.50
CA GLY A 276 2.31 -5.22 12.46
C GLY A 276 1.75 -6.15 13.54
N GLY A 277 0.58 -5.80 14.09
CA GLY A 277 -0.13 -6.62 15.06
C GLY A 277 -0.56 -7.98 14.52
N LEU A 278 -1.03 -8.05 13.27
CA LEU A 278 -1.30 -9.30 12.57
C LEU A 278 -0.02 -10.14 12.40
N GLY A 279 1.11 -9.51 12.08
CA GLY A 279 2.42 -10.17 12.04
C GLY A 279 2.82 -10.79 13.39
N VAL A 280 2.62 -10.04 14.48
CA VAL A 280 2.87 -10.51 15.86
C VAL A 280 1.95 -11.66 16.23
N ALA A 281 0.65 -11.53 15.99
CA ALA A 281 -0.34 -12.57 16.29
C ALA A 281 -0.06 -13.85 15.48
N TYR A 282 0.27 -13.71 14.20
CA TYR A 282 0.64 -14.83 13.34
C TYR A 282 1.93 -15.52 13.81
N PHE A 283 2.94 -14.72 14.23
CA PHE A 283 4.17 -15.24 14.79
C PHE A 283 3.92 -16.11 16.02
N VAL A 284 3.12 -15.63 16.99
CA VAL A 284 2.78 -16.40 18.20
C VAL A 284 1.92 -17.62 17.86
N TYR A 285 0.91 -17.46 17.01
CA TYR A 285 0.06 -18.57 16.55
C TYR A 285 0.89 -19.73 16.01
N ARG A 286 1.89 -19.43 15.17
CA ARG A 286 2.78 -20.42 14.56
C ARG A 286 3.68 -21.11 15.58
N GLN A 287 4.13 -20.41 16.63
CA GLN A 287 4.90 -21.03 17.71
C GLN A 287 4.09 -22.08 18.46
N TYR A 288 2.83 -21.78 18.76
CA TYR A 288 1.95 -22.69 19.50
C TYR A 288 1.34 -23.79 18.61
N GLY A 289 1.16 -23.53 17.32
CA GLY A 289 0.56 -24.46 16.36
C GLY A 289 -0.95 -24.68 16.54
N ARG A 290 -1.56 -24.13 17.59
CA ARG A 290 -3.00 -24.22 17.91
C ARG A 290 -3.47 -23.01 18.70
N PHE A 291 -4.77 -22.73 18.61
CA PHE A 291 -5.42 -21.76 19.49
C PHE A 291 -5.48 -22.30 20.91
N SER A 292 -4.97 -21.51 21.88
CA SER A 292 -4.96 -21.85 23.29
C SER A 292 -4.92 -20.58 24.14
N LEU A 293 -5.40 -20.64 25.39
CA LEU A 293 -5.39 -19.46 26.28
C LEU A 293 -3.96 -18.90 26.53
N PRO A 294 -2.91 -19.73 26.70
CA PRO A 294 -1.54 -19.22 26.79
C PRO A 294 -1.06 -18.50 25.53
N MET A 295 -1.46 -18.98 24.34
CA MET A 295 -1.16 -18.30 23.07
C MET A 295 -1.77 -16.90 23.02
N LEU A 296 -3.03 -16.75 23.48
CA LEU A 296 -3.69 -15.45 23.56
C LEU A 296 -2.99 -14.51 24.55
N GLY A 297 -2.59 -15.02 25.72
CA GLY A 297 -1.84 -14.25 26.71
C GLY A 297 -0.48 -13.77 26.19
N GLU A 298 0.30 -14.65 25.55
CA GLU A 298 1.60 -14.29 24.95
C GLU A 298 1.43 -13.28 23.79
N THR A 299 0.36 -13.45 23.00
CA THR A 299 0.01 -12.49 21.93
C THR A 299 -0.31 -11.11 22.51
N ALA A 300 -1.13 -11.04 23.56
CA ALA A 300 -1.48 -9.78 24.21
C ALA A 300 -0.25 -9.06 24.76
N VAL A 301 0.64 -9.77 25.48
CA VAL A 301 1.88 -9.19 26.01
C VAL A 301 2.77 -8.65 24.89
N ARG A 302 2.97 -9.40 23.81
CA ARG A 302 3.80 -8.95 22.68
C ARG A 302 3.19 -7.77 21.92
N LEU A 303 1.86 -7.75 21.77
CA LEU A 303 1.16 -6.62 21.17
C LEU A 303 1.29 -5.37 22.03
N ILE A 304 1.09 -5.47 23.35
CA ILE A 304 1.26 -4.36 24.28
C ILE A 304 2.69 -3.81 24.20
N THR A 305 3.70 -4.69 24.18
CA THR A 305 5.10 -4.27 24.04
C THR A 305 5.33 -3.54 22.71
N PHE A 306 4.89 -4.13 21.59
CA PHE A 306 5.04 -3.52 20.27
C PHE A 306 4.34 -2.14 20.17
N ILE A 307 3.07 -2.06 20.57
CA ILE A 307 2.28 -0.83 20.55
C ILE A 307 2.90 0.21 21.49
N GLY A 308 3.31 -0.20 22.70
CA GLY A 308 3.98 0.65 23.67
C GLY A 308 5.27 1.26 23.10
N LEU A 309 6.11 0.45 22.45
CA LEU A 309 7.32 0.94 21.78
C LEU A 309 7.00 1.91 20.64
N ALA A 310 5.99 1.62 19.82
CA ALA A 310 5.56 2.49 18.73
C ALA A 310 5.01 3.84 19.22
N ILE A 311 4.38 3.89 20.39
CA ILE A 311 3.89 5.13 21.01
C ILE A 311 5.03 5.92 21.66
N ILE A 312 5.87 5.25 22.45
CA ILE A 312 6.91 5.91 23.27
C ILE A 312 8.00 6.55 22.40
N THR A 313 8.41 5.87 21.32
CA THR A 313 9.50 6.35 20.44
C THR A 313 9.25 7.71 19.79
N PHE A 314 7.97 8.09 19.61
CA PHE A 314 7.56 9.37 19.02
C PHE A 314 6.64 10.19 19.93
N TRP A 315 6.67 9.89 21.24
CA TRP A 315 5.86 10.61 22.24
C TRP A 315 6.10 12.13 22.26
N PRO A 316 7.35 12.65 22.18
CA PRO A 316 7.58 14.09 22.17
C PRO A 316 6.87 14.81 21.02
N TYR A 317 6.83 14.21 19.82
CA TYR A 317 6.05 14.72 18.70
C TYR A 317 4.55 14.69 19.02
N ALA A 318 4.06 13.51 19.43
CA ALA A 318 2.63 13.29 19.70
C ALA A 318 2.06 14.24 20.76
N LYS A 319 2.86 14.60 21.78
CA LYS A 319 2.46 15.53 22.84
C LYS A 319 2.25 16.96 22.33
N ASN A 320 2.98 17.37 21.30
CA ASN A 320 2.96 18.74 20.78
C ASN A 320 2.13 18.89 19.49
N TYR A 321 1.66 17.78 18.93
CA TYR A 321 0.82 17.77 17.73
C TYR A 321 -0.65 18.05 18.08
N GLY A 322 -1.18 19.15 17.56
CA GLY A 322 -2.58 19.52 17.65
C GLY A 322 -3.41 18.86 16.54
N VAL A 323 -4.42 18.09 16.93
CA VAL A 323 -5.29 17.36 15.99
C VAL A 323 -6.45 18.27 15.55
N GLY A 324 -6.61 18.49 14.24
CA GLY A 324 -7.72 19.30 13.70
C GLY A 324 -9.07 18.58 13.64
N TYR A 325 -9.08 17.24 13.68
CA TYR A 325 -10.29 16.41 13.63
C TYR A 325 -10.34 15.46 14.83
N THR A 326 -11.41 15.54 15.64
CA THR A 326 -11.52 14.80 16.91
C THR A 326 -12.59 13.72 16.92
N SER A 327 -13.33 13.54 15.81
CA SER A 327 -14.43 12.58 15.72
C SER A 327 -14.45 11.87 14.37
N PHE A 328 -14.97 10.64 14.38
CA PHE A 328 -15.27 9.89 13.17
C PHE A 328 -16.71 10.12 12.76
N SER A 329 -16.96 10.26 11.45
CA SER A 329 -18.30 10.33 10.87
C SER A 329 -18.34 9.55 9.56
N LEU A 330 -19.51 9.03 9.21
CA LEU A 330 -19.72 8.45 7.89
C LEU A 330 -19.66 9.55 6.82
N TRP A 331 -18.96 9.28 5.71
CA TRP A 331 -18.87 10.23 4.60
C TRP A 331 -20.26 10.50 3.99
N PRO A 332 -20.74 11.76 3.95
CA PRO A 332 -22.07 12.08 3.48
C PRO A 332 -22.14 12.34 1.96
N GLY A 333 -21.02 12.58 1.29
CA GLY A 333 -20.95 12.94 -0.13
C GLY A 333 -20.94 11.74 -1.08
N ALA A 334 -20.57 12.01 -2.32
CA ALA A 334 -20.47 11.00 -3.38
C ALA A 334 -19.53 9.85 -3.00
N LYS A 335 -19.90 8.64 -3.41
CA LYS A 335 -19.13 7.41 -3.21
C LYS A 335 -18.44 7.02 -4.52
N THR A 336 -17.25 6.45 -4.42
CA THR A 336 -16.47 6.02 -5.57
C THR A 336 -17.25 5.04 -6.45
N LEU A 337 -17.38 5.37 -7.73
CA LEU A 337 -18.00 4.49 -8.71
C LEU A 337 -17.09 3.30 -9.03
N MET A 338 -17.70 2.19 -9.46
CA MET A 338 -16.91 1.01 -9.87
C MET A 338 -15.98 1.32 -11.05
N SER A 339 -16.40 2.17 -11.98
CA SER A 339 -15.57 2.61 -13.12
C SER A 339 -14.29 3.29 -12.64
N ASP A 340 -14.41 4.20 -11.69
CA ASP A 340 -13.30 4.99 -11.17
C ASP A 340 -12.36 4.10 -10.35
N TYR A 341 -12.92 3.18 -9.57
CA TYR A 341 -12.17 2.16 -8.85
C TYR A 341 -11.34 1.26 -9.79
N LEU A 342 -11.92 0.83 -10.92
CA LEU A 342 -11.21 0.03 -11.92
C LEU A 342 -10.13 0.84 -12.64
N ILE A 343 -10.31 2.15 -12.81
CA ILE A 343 -9.28 3.02 -13.35
C ILE A 343 -8.09 3.12 -12.38
N ILE A 344 -8.36 3.28 -11.09
CA ILE A 344 -7.31 3.43 -10.07
C ILE A 344 -6.57 2.10 -9.86
N TYR A 345 -7.31 1.01 -9.64
CA TYR A 345 -6.75 -0.25 -9.16
C TYR A 345 -6.78 -1.39 -10.17
N GLY A 346 -7.27 -1.19 -11.40
CA GLY A 346 -7.50 -2.26 -12.38
C GLY A 346 -6.25 -3.10 -12.68
N LEU A 347 -5.07 -2.47 -12.80
CA LEU A 347 -3.80 -3.18 -12.97
C LEU A 347 -3.50 -4.09 -11.79
N PHE A 348 -3.65 -3.61 -10.55
CA PHE A 348 -3.41 -4.40 -9.34
C PHE A 348 -4.45 -5.51 -9.17
N LEU A 349 -5.72 -5.23 -9.48
CA LEU A 349 -6.79 -6.21 -9.47
C LEU A 349 -6.52 -7.35 -10.46
N LEU A 350 -5.95 -7.09 -11.64
CA LEU A 350 -5.56 -8.14 -12.58
C LEU A 350 -4.60 -9.15 -11.94
N PHE A 351 -3.56 -8.66 -11.24
CA PHE A 351 -2.60 -9.52 -10.53
C PHE A 351 -3.25 -10.26 -9.36
N ILE A 352 -4.06 -9.57 -8.57
CA ILE A 352 -4.78 -10.16 -7.42
C ILE A 352 -5.73 -11.26 -7.88
N LEU A 353 -6.59 -10.98 -8.86
CA LEU A 353 -7.55 -11.93 -9.42
C LEU A 353 -6.84 -13.16 -10.00
N THR A 354 -5.78 -12.94 -10.77
CA THR A 354 -4.98 -14.04 -11.33
C THR A 354 -4.37 -14.90 -10.23
N HIS A 355 -3.83 -14.28 -9.17
CA HIS A 355 -3.26 -14.99 -8.03
C HIS A 355 -4.31 -15.79 -7.26
N LEU A 356 -5.43 -15.16 -6.88
CA LEU A 356 -6.52 -15.81 -6.15
C LEU A 356 -7.14 -16.95 -6.96
N ALA A 357 -7.34 -16.79 -8.27
CA ALA A 357 -7.82 -17.86 -9.14
C ALA A 357 -6.87 -19.07 -9.17
N ARG A 358 -5.55 -18.82 -9.20
CA ARG A 358 -4.54 -19.89 -9.13
C ARG A 358 -4.54 -20.59 -7.77
N GLU A 359 -4.62 -19.85 -6.67
CA GLU A 359 -4.73 -20.42 -5.32
C GLU A 359 -6.00 -21.25 -5.15
N PHE A 360 -7.13 -20.72 -5.60
CA PHE A 360 -8.42 -21.40 -5.58
C PHE A 360 -8.39 -22.69 -6.39
N ARG A 361 -7.89 -22.66 -7.64
CA ARG A 361 -7.72 -23.87 -8.47
C ARG A 361 -6.79 -24.89 -7.82
N ALA A 362 -5.73 -24.45 -7.15
CA ALA A 362 -4.82 -25.34 -6.44
C ALA A 362 -5.47 -25.95 -5.18
N TRP A 363 -6.40 -25.24 -4.55
CA TRP A 363 -7.14 -25.74 -3.40
C TRP A 363 -8.24 -26.73 -3.80
N THR A 364 -9.03 -26.43 -4.83
CA THR A 364 -10.10 -27.32 -5.31
C THR A 364 -9.57 -28.68 -5.76
N ARG A 365 -8.36 -28.74 -6.34
CA ARG A 365 -7.68 -30.00 -6.67
C ARG A 365 -7.34 -30.88 -5.46
N THR A 366 -7.32 -30.33 -4.26
CA THR A 366 -7.08 -31.09 -3.03
C THR A 366 -8.36 -31.53 -2.33
N LEU A 367 -9.52 -31.00 -2.74
CA LEU A 367 -10.81 -31.41 -2.19
C LEU A 367 -11.15 -32.81 -2.72
N ARG A 368 -11.28 -33.78 -1.81
CA ARG A 368 -11.76 -35.12 -2.12
C ARG A 368 -13.20 -35.28 -1.65
N TYR A 369 -13.89 -36.29 -2.20
CA TYR A 369 -15.28 -36.57 -1.84
C TYR A 369 -15.43 -36.82 -0.33
N GLU A 370 -14.47 -37.52 0.29
CA GLU A 370 -14.47 -37.81 1.72
C GLU A 370 -14.41 -36.53 2.56
N THR A 371 -13.54 -35.58 2.18
CA THR A 371 -13.43 -34.27 2.86
C THR A 371 -14.71 -33.45 2.71
N LEU A 372 -15.36 -33.49 1.55
CA LEU A 372 -16.63 -32.79 1.34
C LEU A 372 -17.77 -33.41 2.16
N ARG A 373 -17.74 -34.73 2.37
CA ARG A 373 -18.71 -35.43 3.22
C ARG A 373 -18.59 -35.03 4.68
N GLU A 374 -17.37 -34.79 5.18
CA GLU A 374 -17.14 -34.23 6.52
C GLU A 374 -17.78 -32.84 6.71
N TRP A 375 -18.00 -32.10 5.62
CA TRP A 375 -18.58 -30.76 5.64
C TRP A 375 -20.11 -30.76 5.50
N GLN A 376 -20.72 -31.92 5.25
CA GLN A 376 -22.17 -32.08 5.16
C GLN A 376 -22.96 -31.46 6.35
N PRO A 377 -22.57 -31.64 7.62
CA PRO A 377 -23.26 -30.98 8.74
C PRO A 377 -23.12 -29.45 8.73
N LEU A 378 -22.06 -28.92 8.09
CA LEU A 378 -21.84 -27.49 7.95
C LEU A 378 -22.54 -26.90 6.71
N ALA A 379 -23.13 -27.72 5.83
CA ALA A 379 -23.72 -27.24 4.58
C ALA A 379 -24.82 -26.19 4.80
N LEU A 380 -25.77 -26.46 5.71
CA LEU A 380 -26.85 -25.51 6.00
C LEU A 380 -26.35 -24.21 6.65
N PRO A 381 -25.48 -24.24 7.69
CA PRO A 381 -24.83 -23.04 8.20
C PRO A 381 -24.05 -22.26 7.15
N LEU A 382 -23.31 -22.94 6.26
CA LEU A 382 -22.54 -22.28 5.19
C LEU A 382 -23.45 -21.63 4.15
N LEU A 383 -24.57 -22.28 3.78
CA LEU A 383 -25.57 -21.70 2.90
C LEU A 383 -26.27 -20.49 3.54
N ALA A 384 -26.59 -20.57 4.84
CA ALA A 384 -27.16 -19.44 5.57
C ALA A 384 -26.18 -18.27 5.66
N ALA A 385 -24.90 -18.54 5.95
CA ALA A 385 -23.84 -17.54 5.95
C ALA A 385 -23.65 -16.91 4.57
N LEU A 386 -23.71 -17.71 3.49
CA LEU A 386 -23.67 -17.21 2.12
C LEU A 386 -24.88 -16.33 1.79
N GLY A 387 -26.08 -16.74 2.21
CA GLY A 387 -27.31 -15.95 2.03
C GLY A 387 -27.24 -14.60 2.76
N LEU A 388 -26.79 -14.60 4.01
CA LEU A 388 -26.56 -13.37 4.79
C LEU A 388 -25.50 -12.50 4.15
N TYR A 389 -24.40 -13.10 3.67
CA TYR A 389 -23.34 -12.38 2.97
C TYR A 389 -23.86 -11.68 1.71
N VAL A 390 -24.62 -12.39 0.85
CA VAL A 390 -25.24 -11.81 -0.35
C VAL A 390 -26.21 -10.69 0.00
N LEU A 391 -27.01 -10.87 1.07
CA LEU A 391 -27.91 -9.82 1.56
C LEU A 391 -27.13 -8.57 2.01
N ILE A 392 -26.03 -8.72 2.75
CA ILE A 392 -25.18 -7.61 3.16
C ILE A 392 -24.61 -6.88 1.93
N LEU A 393 -24.11 -7.61 0.93
CA LEU A 393 -23.60 -7.00 -0.29
C LEU A 393 -24.69 -6.23 -1.05
N ALA A 394 -25.89 -6.80 -1.15
CA ALA A 394 -27.03 -6.13 -1.78
C ALA A 394 -27.43 -4.85 -1.03
N LEU A 395 -27.48 -4.89 0.30
CA LEU A 395 -27.76 -3.71 1.12
C LEU A 395 -26.69 -2.62 0.96
N LEU A 396 -25.41 -2.98 0.92
CA LEU A 396 -24.32 -2.04 0.68
C LEU A 396 -24.41 -1.41 -0.71
N TYR A 397 -24.69 -2.23 -1.74
CA TYR A 397 -24.89 -1.75 -3.10
C TYR A 397 -26.08 -0.77 -3.19
N LEU A 398 -27.22 -1.10 -2.58
CA LEU A 398 -28.40 -0.24 -2.53
C LEU A 398 -28.17 1.06 -1.74
N ARG A 399 -27.21 1.06 -0.81
CA ARG A 399 -26.76 2.26 -0.08
C ARG A 399 -25.71 3.09 -0.84
N GLY A 400 -25.36 2.71 -2.08
CA GLY A 400 -24.41 3.42 -2.93
C GLY A 400 -22.94 3.05 -2.71
N TYR A 401 -22.64 1.98 -1.95
CA TYR A 401 -21.27 1.46 -1.82
C TYR A 401 -20.93 0.55 -3.01
N TRP A 402 -20.76 1.15 -4.19
CA TRP A 402 -20.61 0.44 -5.46
C TRP A 402 -19.44 -0.55 -5.50
N THR A 403 -18.34 -0.22 -4.84
CA THR A 403 -17.11 -1.04 -4.80
C THR A 403 -17.19 -2.22 -3.83
N ALA A 404 -18.03 -2.11 -2.78
CA ALA A 404 -18.08 -3.07 -1.69
C ALA A 404 -18.33 -4.53 -2.11
N PRO A 405 -19.26 -4.85 -3.03
CA PRO A 405 -19.48 -6.23 -3.45
C PRO A 405 -18.24 -6.93 -4.00
N ILE A 406 -17.44 -6.24 -4.82
CA ILE A 406 -16.22 -6.82 -5.40
C ILE A 406 -15.14 -6.91 -4.33
N VAL A 407 -14.86 -5.81 -3.63
CA VAL A 407 -13.75 -5.75 -2.69
C VAL A 407 -13.95 -6.69 -1.50
N LEU A 408 -15.15 -6.72 -0.90
CA LEU A 408 -15.47 -7.66 0.17
C LEU A 408 -15.36 -9.12 -0.29
N THR A 409 -15.79 -9.43 -1.52
CA THR A 409 -15.67 -10.79 -2.08
C THR A 409 -14.21 -11.20 -2.22
N LEU A 410 -13.35 -10.28 -2.66
CA LEU A 410 -11.92 -10.53 -2.76
C LEU A 410 -11.25 -10.67 -1.38
N ILE A 411 -11.66 -9.87 -0.39
CA ILE A 411 -11.19 -9.99 1.01
C ILE A 411 -11.56 -11.35 1.59
N VAL A 412 -12.84 -11.75 1.48
CA VAL A 412 -13.32 -13.05 1.98
C VAL A 412 -12.60 -14.19 1.26
N THR A 413 -12.44 -14.10 -0.06
CA THR A 413 -11.74 -15.12 -0.86
C THR A 413 -10.28 -15.25 -0.42
N ALA A 414 -9.55 -14.14 -0.29
CA ALA A 414 -8.17 -14.13 0.18
C ALA A 414 -8.04 -14.68 1.61
N GLY A 415 -8.95 -14.28 2.50
CA GLY A 415 -9.00 -14.77 3.89
C GLY A 415 -9.23 -16.28 3.97
N LEU A 416 -10.25 -16.80 3.28
CA LEU A 416 -10.56 -18.23 3.24
C LEU A 416 -9.38 -19.06 2.67
N LEU A 417 -8.77 -18.58 1.59
CA LEU A 417 -7.58 -19.22 1.02
C LEU A 417 -6.39 -19.17 1.99
N GLY A 418 -6.23 -18.07 2.74
CA GLY A 418 -5.17 -17.89 3.73
C GLY A 418 -5.29 -18.83 4.94
N LEU A 419 -6.53 -19.16 5.32
CA LEU A 419 -6.83 -20.10 6.42
C LEU A 419 -6.58 -21.57 6.05
N ARG A 420 -6.33 -21.88 4.77
CA ARG A 420 -6.07 -23.24 4.30
C ARG A 420 -4.96 -23.93 5.12
N PRO A 421 -5.19 -25.16 5.61
CA PRO A 421 -4.16 -25.98 6.25
C PRO A 421 -2.99 -26.28 5.31
N GLY A 422 -1.77 -26.30 5.84
CA GLY A 422 -0.57 -26.66 5.07
C GLY A 422 -0.12 -25.61 4.04
N LEU A 423 -0.76 -24.44 3.96
CA LEU A 423 -0.31 -23.36 3.09
C LEU A 423 1.07 -22.84 3.56
N PRO A 424 2.08 -22.73 2.69
CA PRO A 424 3.39 -22.20 3.06
C PRO A 424 3.28 -20.78 3.64
N PRO A 425 4.08 -20.41 4.67
CA PRO A 425 3.97 -19.12 5.34
C PRO A 425 4.02 -17.92 4.40
N ALA A 426 4.92 -17.92 3.42
CA ALA A 426 5.04 -16.82 2.46
C ALA A 426 3.77 -16.60 1.62
N ARG A 427 3.12 -17.67 1.16
CA ARG A 427 1.86 -17.57 0.40
C ARG A 427 0.73 -17.06 1.29
N ARG A 428 0.69 -17.49 2.56
CA ARG A 428 -0.28 -16.99 3.54
C ARG A 428 -0.09 -15.50 3.82
N VAL A 429 1.15 -15.05 3.97
CA VAL A 429 1.48 -13.62 4.15
C VAL A 429 0.97 -12.82 2.94
N VAL A 430 1.23 -13.27 1.72
CA VAL A 430 0.73 -12.60 0.50
C VAL A 430 -0.80 -12.45 0.53
N LEU A 431 -1.54 -13.48 0.92
CA LEU A 431 -3.01 -13.42 1.02
C LEU A 431 -3.51 -12.45 2.10
N ILE A 432 -2.83 -12.38 3.25
CA ILE A 432 -3.14 -11.40 4.31
C ILE A 432 -2.86 -9.98 3.82
N LEU A 433 -1.75 -9.76 3.09
CA LEU A 433 -1.43 -8.46 2.52
C LEU A 433 -2.44 -8.04 1.45
N ILE A 434 -2.88 -8.97 0.60
CA ILE A 434 -3.95 -8.72 -0.37
C ILE A 434 -5.25 -8.32 0.34
N ALA A 435 -5.68 -9.08 1.34
CA ALA A 435 -6.89 -8.78 2.11
C ALA A 435 -6.79 -7.43 2.83
N SER A 436 -5.62 -7.11 3.39
CA SER A 436 -5.37 -5.83 4.06
C SER A 436 -5.40 -4.66 3.07
N ALA A 437 -4.72 -4.79 1.93
CA ALA A 437 -4.70 -3.76 0.89
C ALA A 437 -6.09 -3.50 0.31
N LEU A 438 -6.88 -4.56 0.07
CA LEU A 438 -8.28 -4.44 -0.35
C LEU A 438 -9.15 -3.80 0.74
N GLY A 439 -8.92 -4.13 2.02
CA GLY A 439 -9.65 -3.53 3.14
C GLY A 439 -9.43 -2.02 3.26
N LEU A 440 -8.25 -1.52 2.88
CA LEU A 440 -7.94 -0.09 2.87
C LEU A 440 -8.65 0.69 1.76
N THR A 441 -9.24 0.02 0.76
CA THR A 441 -9.96 0.68 -0.32
C THR A 441 -11.47 0.78 -0.12
N LEU A 442 -11.97 0.29 1.04
CA LEU A 442 -13.36 0.39 1.50
C LEU A 442 -13.48 1.40 2.64
#